data_AF-A0A7I7US27-F1
#
_entry.id   AF-A0A7I7US27-F1
#
_cell.length_a   1.000
_cell.length_b   1.000
_cell.length_c   1.000
_cell.angle_alpha   90.00
_cell.angle_beta   90.00
_cell.angle_gamma   90.00
#
_symmetry.space_group_name_H-M   'P 1'
#
loop_
_entity.id
_entity.type
_entity.pdbx_description
1 polymer ?
#
loop_
_entity_poly.entity_id
_entity_poly.type
_entity_poly.pdbx_seq_one_letter_code
_entity_poly.pdbx_strand_id
1 'polypeptide(L)' 'MFGVPNMRTVLHCLPPRDWTEPFMGLGMIYTAMPVTNAVPAVVAAKPGIVTLKDLPPVTGRVAV' A
#
# COMPACT_ATOMS: atom_id res chain seq x y z
N MET A 1 -5.28 -0.03 -17.14
CA MET A 1 -6.11 1.16 -17.40
C MET A 1 -5.96 1.50 -18.86
N PHE A 2 -6.99 1.38 -19.70
CA PHE A 2 -6.84 1.67 -21.14
C PHE A 2 -6.63 3.17 -21.38
N GLY A 3 -5.47 3.57 -21.93
CA GLY A 3 -5.05 4.96 -22.20
C GLY A 3 -3.74 4.97 -23.00
N VAL A 4 -3.18 6.14 -23.33
CA VAL A 4 -1.85 6.25 -23.98
C VAL A 4 -0.93 7.14 -23.12
N PRO A 5 0.16 6.59 -22.54
CA PRO A 5 0.57 5.19 -22.60
C PRO A 5 -0.34 4.29 -21.74
N ASN A 6 -0.65 3.09 -22.26
CA ASN A 6 -1.37 2.06 -21.50
C ASN A 6 -0.36 1.36 -20.62
N MET A 7 -0.36 1.67 -19.33
CA MET A 7 0.49 0.95 -18.37
C MET A 7 -0.33 -0.15 -17.68
N ARG A 8 0.17 -1.37 -17.80
CA ARG A 8 -0.27 -2.52 -17.00
C ARG A 8 0.85 -2.89 -16.05
N THR A 9 0.76 -2.40 -14.82
CA THR A 9 1.63 -2.85 -13.72
C THR A 9 1.11 -4.18 -13.21
N VAL A 10 1.85 -5.25 -13.44
CA VAL A 10 1.62 -6.55 -12.80
C VAL A 10 2.62 -6.67 -11.67
N LEU A 11 2.13 -6.64 -10.42
CA LEU A 11 2.95 -6.80 -9.24
C LEU A 11 2.80 -8.23 -8.73
N HIS A 12 3.88 -9.01 -8.81
CA HIS A 12 3.97 -10.31 -8.16
C HIS A 12 4.60 -10.12 -6.78
N CYS A 13 3.77 -9.96 -5.76
CA CYS A 13 4.22 -10.09 -4.38
C CYS A 13 4.49 -11.57 -4.12
N LEU A 14 5.75 -11.98 -4.18
CA LEU A 14 6.14 -13.35 -3.83
C LEU A 14 6.03 -13.50 -2.32
N PRO A 15 5.15 -14.39 -1.83
CA PRO A 15 5.08 -14.66 -0.41
C PRO A 15 6.38 -15.37 0.06
N PRO A 16 6.70 -15.31 1.36
CA PRO A 16 7.69 -16.16 2.00
C PRO A 16 7.51 -17.64 1.65
N ARG A 17 8.62 -18.40 1.65
CA ARG A 17 8.63 -19.82 1.24
C ARG A 17 7.66 -20.69 2.04
N ASP A 18 7.40 -20.32 3.28
CA ASP A 18 6.58 -21.00 4.28
C ASP A 18 5.15 -20.43 4.39
N TRP A 19 4.75 -19.53 3.48
CA TRP A 19 3.44 -18.89 3.53
C TRP A 19 2.31 -19.83 3.13
N THR A 20 1.40 -20.11 4.06
CA THR A 20 0.28 -21.04 3.88
C THR A 20 -1.03 -20.37 3.49
N GLU A 21 -1.08 -19.03 3.51
CA GLU A 21 -2.32 -18.29 3.33
C GLU A 21 -2.71 -18.19 1.84
N PRO A 22 -4.00 -18.40 1.48
CA PRO A 22 -4.43 -18.42 0.09
C PRO A 22 -4.21 -17.07 -0.60
N PHE A 23 -4.04 -17.10 -1.94
CA PHE A 23 -3.71 -15.95 -2.80
C PHE A 23 -4.52 -14.67 -2.53
N MET A 24 -5.79 -14.80 -2.10
CA MET A 24 -6.64 -13.66 -1.74
C MET A 24 -6.07 -12.82 -0.58
N GLY A 25 -5.28 -13.41 0.32
CA GLY A 25 -4.58 -12.69 1.39
C GLY A 25 -3.59 -11.66 0.87
N LEU A 26 -2.88 -11.94 -0.22
CA LEU A 26 -1.89 -11.03 -0.79
C LEU A 26 -2.53 -9.74 -1.33
N GLY A 27 -3.69 -9.86 -1.99
CA GLY A 27 -4.45 -8.70 -2.46
C GLY A 27 -4.92 -7.82 -1.29
N MET A 28 -5.44 -8.44 -0.23
CA MET A 28 -5.88 -7.72 0.97
C MET A 28 -4.72 -7.04 1.69
N ILE A 29 -3.59 -7.73 1.85
CA ILE A 29 -2.38 -7.16 2.46
C ILE A 29 -1.88 -5.99 1.62
N TYR A 30 -1.81 -6.13 0.29
CA TYR A 30 -1.37 -5.04 -0.59
C TYR A 30 -2.25 -3.80 -0.47
N THR A 31 -3.57 -3.96 -0.30
CA THR A 31 -4.48 -2.84 -0.06
C THR A 31 -4.33 -2.25 1.35
N ALA A 32 -4.17 -3.09 2.38
CA ALA A 32 -4.06 -2.64 3.76
C ALA A 32 -2.69 -2.01 4.11
N MET A 33 -1.62 -2.43 3.43
CA MET A 33 -0.25 -1.98 3.69
C MET A 33 -0.06 -0.46 3.53
N PRO A 34 -0.48 0.22 2.45
CA PRO A 34 -0.36 1.68 2.38
C PRO A 34 -1.20 2.39 3.45
N VAL A 35 -2.36 1.84 3.84
CA VAL A 35 -3.20 2.46 4.88
C VAL A 35 -2.52 2.37 6.25
N THR A 36 -2.03 1.19 6.63
CA THR A 36 -1.29 0.98 7.88
C THR A 36 0.02 1.78 7.90
N ASN A 37 0.72 1.87 6.76
CA ASN A 37 1.90 2.70 6.64
C ASN A 37 1.59 4.20 6.71
N ALA A 38 0.40 4.67 6.32
CA ALA A 38 0.05 6.09 6.41
C ALA A 38 -0.24 6.56 7.85
N VAL A 39 -0.52 5.66 8.81
CA VAL A 39 -1.02 6.01 10.16
C VAL A 39 -0.20 7.13 10.85
N PRO A 40 1.14 7.07 10.94
CA PRO A 40 1.90 8.14 11.60
C PRO A 40 1.77 9.50 10.92
N ALA A 41 1.71 9.52 9.58
CA ALA A 41 1.55 10.76 8.82
C ALA A 41 0.14 11.36 9.02
N VAL A 42 -0.89 10.52 9.10
CA VAL A 42 -2.26 10.94 9.41
C VAL A 42 -2.37 11.49 10.84
N VAL A 43 -1.75 10.82 11.81
CA VAL A 43 -1.74 11.27 13.22
C VAL A 43 -1.04 12.61 13.38
N ALA A 44 0.01 12.88 12.60
CA ALA A 44 0.75 14.15 12.62
C ALA A 44 0.09 15.28 11.80
N ALA A 45 -0.94 14.98 11.01
CA ALA A 45 -1.60 15.97 10.15
C ALA A 45 -2.47 16.94 10.98
N LYS A 46 -2.74 18.12 10.41
CA LYS A 46 -3.72 19.05 11.00
C LYS A 46 -5.12 18.43 10.96
N PRO A 47 -6.00 18.71 11.94
CA PRO A 47 -7.40 18.27 11.89
C PRO A 47 -8.11 18.73 10.61
N GLY A 48 -8.89 17.83 10.00
CA GLY A 48 -9.62 18.10 8.76
C GLY A 48 -9.67 16.89 7.83
N ILE A 49 -10.25 17.07 6.64
CA ILE A 49 -10.20 16.06 5.56
C ILE A 49 -8.85 16.19 4.85
N VAL A 50 -8.04 15.16 4.97
CA VAL A 50 -6.70 15.07 4.38
C VAL A 50 -6.70 13.95 3.36
N THR A 51 -6.11 14.18 2.19
CA THR A 51 -6.00 13.17 1.13
C THR A 51 -4.57 12.65 1.03
N LEU A 52 -4.35 11.56 0.29
CA LEU A 52 -3.00 11.04 0.03
C LEU A 52 -2.08 12.06 -0.68
N LYS A 53 -2.65 13.06 -1.37
CA LYS A 53 -1.89 14.15 -1.99
C LYS A 53 -1.24 15.08 -0.96
N ASP A 54 -1.86 15.20 0.21
CA ASP A 54 -1.48 16.16 1.25
C ASP A 54 -0.50 15.55 2.26
N LEU A 55 -0.27 14.24 2.18
CA LEU A 55 0.66 13.49 3.03
C LEU A 55 2.01 13.28 2.33
N PRO A 56 3.10 13.08 3.10
CA PRO A 56 4.35 12.58 2.54
C PRO A 56 4.15 11.23 1.82
N PRO A 57 5.00 10.89 0.83
CA PRO A 57 4.92 9.61 0.13
C PRO A 57 4.92 8.41 1.11
N VAL A 58 3.89 7.57 1.01
CA VAL A 58 3.76 6.36 1.84
C VAL A 58 4.59 5.23 1.23
N THR A 59 5.63 4.82 1.94
CA THR A 59 6.55 3.76 1.50
C THR A 59 6.38 2.48 2.30
N GLY A 60 6.96 1.38 1.81
CA GLY A 60 7.09 0.14 2.58
C GLY A 60 7.98 0.37 3.81
N ARG A 61 7.55 -0.15 4.97
CA ARG A 61 8.34 -0.14 6.20
C ARG A 61 9.00 -1.49 6.39
N VAL A 62 10.29 -1.47 6.70
CA VAL A 62 10.97 -2.65 7.23
C VAL A 62 10.69 -2.67 8.72
N ALA A 63 10.11 -3.76 9.23
CA ALA A 63 10.07 -3.99 10.66
C ALA A 63 11.53 -4.22 11.11
N VAL A 64 12.02 -3.31 11.95
CA VAL A 64 13.30 -3.47 12.66
C VAL A 64 13.06 -4.32 13.89
#